data_AF-A0A1I4V9E5-F1
#
_entry.id   AF-A0A1I4V9E5-F1
#
_cell.length_a   1.000
_cell.length_b   1.000
_cell.length_c   1.000
_cell.angle_alpha   90.00
_cell.angle_beta   90.00
_cell.angle_gamma   90.00
#
_symmetry.space_group_name_H-M   'P 1'
#
loop_
_entity.id
_entity.type
_entity.pdbx_description
1 polymer ?
#
loop_
_entity_poly.entity_id
_entity_poly.type
_entity_poly.pdbx_seq_one_letter_code
_entity_poly.pdbx_strand_id
1 'polypeptide(L)'
;MKGPGFFRVATFAAVACLTSVAAIAGGPDALPPEWRITRVISAPWVPGESPRMPLQAWVGKVVIFKAGSVEGPGVLRCGHAVLETANFSAESLFQGNLPAPAPQAAQALGIPHLPVAGVSLSCDTGIFEFHRVDSETLLLALDNQVLTLSHSPGTLASADSPEGRVQRLLEAHFGGDMGFTPANLKGQRRWFSRALDEAVMRYFARPAPADEVPAIDGDPFTDSQEYPRRFSVGSARMADGKTGVPVRFSDAFRERPVIYVMKREGGAWQLYDLRLASGETLRDLLD
;
A
#
# COMPACT_ATOMS: atom_id res chain seq x y z
N MET A 1 -3.71 -74.66 -39.95
CA MET A 1 -4.82 -74.94 -39.01
C MET A 1 -4.87 -73.82 -37.99
N LYS A 2 -6.08 -73.40 -37.65
CA LYS A 2 -6.45 -72.23 -36.83
C LYS A 2 -6.04 -72.41 -35.36
N GLY A 3 -5.66 -71.31 -34.71
CA GLY A 3 -5.64 -71.17 -33.26
C GLY A 3 -5.72 -69.69 -32.86
N PRO A 4 -6.78 -69.21 -32.18
CA PRO A 4 -6.88 -67.82 -31.77
C PRO A 4 -6.23 -67.62 -30.40
N GLY A 5 -5.30 -66.68 -30.30
CA GLY A 5 -4.74 -66.19 -29.04
C GLY A 5 -5.69 -65.19 -28.38
N PHE A 6 -6.14 -65.52 -27.18
CA PHE A 6 -6.96 -64.66 -26.33
C PHE A 6 -6.14 -63.46 -25.82
N PHE A 7 -6.56 -62.24 -26.17
CA PHE A 7 -6.11 -61.02 -25.51
C PHE A 7 -6.81 -60.87 -24.15
N ARG A 8 -6.06 -60.91 -23.06
CA ARG A 8 -6.52 -60.50 -21.72
C ARG A 8 -6.23 -59.01 -21.53
N VAL A 9 -7.27 -58.19 -21.47
CA VAL A 9 -7.18 -56.79 -21.03
C VAL A 9 -7.22 -56.79 -19.49
N ALA A 10 -6.13 -56.35 -18.87
CA ALA A 10 -6.06 -56.15 -17.43
C ALA A 10 -6.58 -54.74 -17.10
N THR A 11 -7.73 -54.67 -16.43
CA THR A 11 -8.29 -53.42 -15.90
C THR A 11 -7.54 -53.05 -14.62
N PHE A 12 -6.69 -52.03 -14.67
CA PHE A 12 -6.14 -51.37 -13.48
C PHE A 12 -7.17 -50.38 -12.94
N ALA A 13 -7.76 -50.67 -11.78
CA ALA A 13 -8.56 -49.71 -11.02
C ALA A 13 -7.63 -48.78 -10.25
N ALA A 14 -7.44 -47.55 -10.75
CA ALA A 14 -6.74 -46.49 -10.03
C ALA A 14 -7.67 -45.93 -8.94
N VAL A 15 -7.33 -46.20 -7.68
CA VAL A 15 -7.97 -45.54 -6.53
C VAL A 15 -7.41 -44.12 -6.45
N ALA A 16 -8.18 -43.15 -6.95
CA ALA A 16 -7.89 -41.74 -6.76
C ALA A 16 -8.28 -41.33 -5.33
N CYS A 17 -7.30 -41.22 -4.45
CA CYS A 17 -7.46 -40.61 -3.13
C CYS A 17 -7.61 -39.09 -3.32
N LEU A 18 -8.86 -38.62 -3.42
CA LEU A 18 -9.18 -37.19 -3.39
C LEU A 18 -9.02 -36.68 -1.96
N THR A 19 -7.84 -36.17 -1.61
CA THR A 19 -7.70 -35.32 -0.43
C THR A 19 -8.30 -33.96 -0.75
N SER A 20 -9.57 -33.77 -0.37
CA SER A 20 -10.23 -32.46 -0.41
C SER A 20 -9.59 -31.53 0.61
N VAL A 21 -8.64 -30.70 0.16
CA VAL A 21 -8.30 -29.49 0.90
C VAL A 21 -9.51 -28.57 0.73
N ALA A 22 -10.33 -28.46 1.77
CA ALA A 22 -11.39 -27.47 1.82
C ALA A 22 -10.71 -26.09 1.83
N ALA A 23 -10.63 -25.45 0.66
CA ALA A 23 -10.38 -24.03 0.59
C ALA A 23 -11.54 -23.34 1.30
N ILE A 24 -11.26 -22.61 2.38
CA ILE A 24 -12.23 -21.71 2.98
C ILE A 24 -12.46 -20.63 1.91
N ALA A 25 -13.48 -20.81 1.08
CA ALA A 25 -13.94 -19.78 0.16
C ALA A 25 -14.48 -18.64 1.02
N GLY A 26 -13.62 -17.64 1.29
CA GLY A 26 -14.06 -16.38 1.85
C GLY A 26 -15.07 -15.75 0.89
N GLY A 27 -16.24 -15.38 1.40
CA GLY A 27 -17.19 -14.57 0.64
C GLY A 27 -16.57 -13.25 0.21
N PRO A 28 -17.24 -12.47 -0.65
CA PRO A 28 -16.75 -11.17 -1.12
C PRO A 28 -16.42 -10.18 0.01
N ASP A 29 -16.98 -10.39 1.20
CA ASP A 29 -16.75 -9.56 2.39
C ASP A 29 -15.63 -10.08 3.32
N ALA A 30 -15.06 -11.25 3.02
CA ALA A 30 -13.99 -11.81 3.81
C ALA A 30 -12.78 -10.88 3.78
N LEU A 31 -12.20 -10.63 4.95
CA LEU A 31 -10.98 -9.84 5.05
C LEU A 31 -9.81 -10.67 4.50
N PRO A 32 -9.04 -10.17 3.52
CA PRO A 32 -7.76 -10.76 3.15
C PRO A 32 -6.90 -11.05 4.38
N PRO A 33 -6.12 -12.15 4.39
CA PRO A 33 -5.41 -12.57 5.58
C PRO A 33 -4.22 -11.65 5.90
N GLU A 34 -3.57 -11.07 4.90
CA GLU A 34 -2.33 -10.30 5.08
C GLU A 34 -2.57 -8.80 4.91
N TRP A 35 -1.97 -7.96 5.75
CA TRP A 35 -2.10 -6.51 5.66
C TRP A 35 -0.80 -5.83 6.09
N ARG A 36 -0.18 -5.07 5.21
CA ARG A 36 1.05 -4.34 5.50
C ARG A 36 0.72 -2.93 6.00
N ILE A 37 1.31 -2.51 7.11
CA ILE A 37 1.21 -1.13 7.59
C ILE A 37 2.05 -0.25 6.66
N THR A 38 1.42 0.68 5.94
CA THR A 38 2.08 1.52 4.93
C THR A 38 2.29 2.95 5.39
N ARG A 39 1.50 3.41 6.37
CA ARG A 39 1.58 4.76 6.90
C ARG A 39 1.10 4.78 8.35
N VAL A 40 1.68 5.69 9.13
CA VAL A 40 1.18 6.10 10.43
C VAL A 40 1.12 7.62 10.44
N ILE A 41 0.06 8.20 11.01
CA ILE A 41 -0.08 9.64 11.24
C ILE A 41 -0.57 9.90 12.66
N SER A 42 -0.29 11.09 13.19
CA SER A 42 -0.98 11.59 14.40
C SER A 42 -2.48 11.62 14.14
N ALA A 43 -3.26 11.15 15.10
CA ALA A 43 -4.70 11.18 14.98
C ALA A 43 -5.26 12.61 15.09
N PRO A 44 -6.35 12.94 14.38
CA PRO A 44 -6.88 14.30 14.30
C PRO A 44 -7.50 14.82 15.60
N TRP A 45 -7.72 13.94 16.58
CA TRP A 45 -8.20 14.31 17.93
C TRP A 45 -7.07 14.68 18.89
N VAL A 46 -5.82 14.55 18.47
CA VAL A 46 -4.67 14.97 19.27
C VAL A 46 -4.37 16.43 18.98
N PRO A 47 -4.31 17.30 20.01
CA PRO A 47 -3.92 18.69 19.82
C PRO A 47 -2.41 18.77 19.49
N GLY A 48 -2.07 19.38 18.36
CA GLY A 48 -0.69 19.64 17.93
C GLY A 48 0.05 18.42 17.38
N GLU A 49 1.34 18.59 17.07
CA GLU A 49 2.20 17.49 16.65
C GLU A 49 2.59 16.63 17.87
N SER A 50 2.24 15.34 17.85
CA SER A 50 2.78 14.40 18.82
C SER A 50 4.29 14.24 18.58
N PRO A 51 5.17 14.63 19.52
CA PRO A 51 6.62 14.70 19.27
C PRO A 51 7.29 13.33 19.10
N ARG A 52 6.56 12.24 19.34
CA ARG A 52 7.03 10.87 19.17
C ARG A 52 5.89 10.05 18.60
N MET A 53 6.09 9.55 17.40
CA MET A 53 5.23 8.55 16.76
C MET A 53 5.88 7.17 16.97
N PRO A 54 5.73 6.53 18.14
CA PRO A 54 6.38 5.24 18.41
C PRO A 54 5.97 4.16 17.41
N LEU A 55 4.78 4.29 16.83
CA LEU A 55 4.26 3.35 15.84
C LEU A 55 4.84 3.60 14.43
N GLN A 56 5.60 4.68 14.20
CA GLN A 56 6.27 4.89 12.91
C GLN A 56 7.22 3.72 12.56
N ALA A 57 7.82 3.08 13.57
CA ALA A 57 8.64 1.88 13.39
C ALA A 57 7.85 0.64 12.94
N TRP A 58 6.51 0.71 12.95
CA TRP A 58 5.63 -0.35 12.45
C TRP A 58 5.36 -0.22 10.95
N VAL A 59 5.71 0.89 10.31
CA VAL A 59 5.66 1.00 8.84
C VAL A 59 6.50 -0.12 8.23
N GLY A 60 5.88 -0.85 7.32
CA GLY A 60 6.43 -2.02 6.66
C GLY A 60 6.37 -3.32 7.48
N LYS A 61 5.74 -3.33 8.65
CA LYS A 61 5.34 -4.56 9.35
C LYS A 61 4.01 -5.07 8.79
N VAL A 62 3.75 -6.35 9.02
CA VAL A 62 2.59 -7.06 8.50
C VAL A 62 1.72 -7.54 9.65
N VAL A 63 0.41 -7.41 9.47
CA VAL A 63 -0.65 -7.99 10.30
C VAL A 63 -1.24 -9.17 9.52
N ILE A 64 -1.28 -10.35 10.12
CA ILE A 64 -1.80 -11.57 9.51
C ILE A 64 -2.99 -12.06 10.34
N PHE A 65 -4.18 -11.96 9.78
CA PHE A 65 -5.41 -12.53 10.34
C PHE A 65 -5.47 -14.02 10.02
N LYS A 66 -5.61 -14.83 11.08
CA LYS A 66 -5.76 -16.29 11.00
C LYS A 66 -7.07 -16.70 11.66
N ALA A 67 -7.47 -17.95 11.46
CA ALA A 67 -8.57 -18.52 12.22
C ALA A 67 -8.20 -18.51 13.72
N GLY A 68 -8.92 -17.73 14.52
CA GLY A 68 -8.75 -17.68 15.98
C GLY A 68 -7.50 -16.97 16.49
N SER A 69 -6.66 -16.38 15.63
CA SER A 69 -5.45 -15.65 16.06
C SER A 69 -5.08 -14.52 15.10
N VAL A 70 -4.24 -13.58 15.56
CA VAL A 70 -3.65 -12.52 14.72
C VAL A 70 -2.16 -12.47 15.00
N GLU A 71 -1.35 -12.45 13.95
CA GLU A 71 0.07 -12.12 14.06
C GLU A 71 0.28 -10.67 13.70
N GLY A 72 1.09 -9.95 14.47
CA GLY A 72 1.35 -8.55 14.23
C GLY A 72 2.37 -7.96 15.19
N PRO A 73 2.69 -6.67 15.00
CA PRO A 73 3.52 -5.93 15.94
C PRO A 73 2.75 -5.59 17.23
N GLY A 74 3.47 -5.59 18.35
CA GLY A 74 2.96 -5.12 19.65
C GLY A 74 1.61 -5.76 20.05
N VAL A 75 0.64 -4.91 20.37
CA VAL A 75 -0.69 -5.30 20.84
C VAL A 75 -1.56 -6.00 19.78
N LEU A 76 -1.17 -5.96 18.49
CA LEU A 76 -1.91 -6.69 17.45
C LEU A 76 -1.59 -8.18 17.40
N ARG A 77 -0.59 -8.64 18.17
CA ARG A 77 -0.34 -10.08 18.35
C ARG A 77 -1.39 -10.66 19.30
N CYS A 78 -2.20 -11.58 18.77
CA CYS A 78 -3.38 -12.11 19.41
C CYS A 78 -3.40 -13.64 19.37
N GLY A 79 -3.50 -14.28 20.54
CA GLY A 79 -3.63 -15.74 20.62
C GLY A 79 -5.07 -16.22 20.46
N HIS A 80 -6.04 -15.37 20.79
CA HIS A 80 -7.47 -15.66 20.78
C HIS A 80 -8.23 -14.52 20.13
N ALA A 81 -8.36 -14.59 18.80
CA ALA A 81 -9.00 -13.57 17.98
C ALA A 81 -10.42 -13.97 17.58
N VAL A 82 -11.37 -13.06 17.77
CA VAL A 82 -12.71 -13.13 17.19
C VAL A 82 -12.90 -11.90 16.31
N LEU A 83 -13.21 -12.14 15.03
CA LEU A 83 -13.47 -11.10 14.04
C LEU A 83 -14.96 -11.04 13.75
N GLU A 84 -15.55 -9.86 13.91
CA GLU A 84 -16.95 -9.59 13.60
C GLU A 84 -17.05 -8.47 12.58
N THR A 85 -17.90 -8.63 11.57
CA THR A 85 -18.17 -7.55 10.61
C THR A 85 -18.94 -6.43 11.29
N ALA A 86 -18.58 -5.19 10.97
CA ALA A 86 -19.19 -4.01 11.57
C ALA A 86 -19.40 -2.90 10.53
N ASN A 87 -20.37 -2.03 10.78
CA ASN A 87 -20.58 -0.79 10.03
C ASN A 87 -20.51 0.38 11.01
N PHE A 88 -19.67 1.36 10.72
CA PHE A 88 -19.40 2.48 11.61
C PHE A 88 -19.99 3.77 11.03
N SER A 89 -20.88 4.43 11.77
CA SER A 89 -21.23 5.83 11.48
C SER A 89 -20.04 6.75 11.76
N ALA A 90 -20.09 7.98 11.26
CA ALA A 90 -19.03 8.96 11.53
C ALA A 90 -18.75 9.15 13.03
N GLU A 91 -19.81 9.17 13.83
CA GLU A 91 -19.78 9.41 15.28
C GLU A 91 -19.25 8.20 16.05
N SER A 92 -19.27 7.00 15.45
CA SER A 92 -18.72 5.79 16.07
C SER A 92 -17.28 5.49 15.65
N LEU A 93 -16.78 6.11 14.57
CA LEU A 93 -15.44 5.85 14.04
C LEU A 93 -14.37 6.11 15.10
N PHE A 94 -13.40 5.18 15.16
CA PHE A 94 -12.29 5.24 16.11
C PHE A 94 -12.80 5.41 17.56
N GLN A 95 -13.83 4.63 17.92
CA GLN A 95 -14.51 4.68 19.23
C GLN A 95 -15.08 6.07 19.57
N GLY A 96 -15.50 6.82 18.55
CA GLY A 96 -16.09 8.15 18.69
C GLY A 96 -15.11 9.28 19.01
N ASN A 97 -13.81 9.08 18.77
CA ASN A 97 -12.80 10.10 19.04
C ASN A 97 -12.72 11.19 17.95
N LEU A 98 -13.41 11.06 16.80
CA LEU A 98 -13.29 12.06 15.74
C LEU A 98 -13.75 13.45 16.21
N PRO A 99 -12.98 14.51 15.90
CA PRO A 99 -13.39 15.87 16.22
C PRO A 99 -14.65 16.25 15.44
N ALA A 100 -15.47 17.12 16.03
CA ALA A 100 -16.66 17.62 15.37
C ALA A 100 -16.30 18.62 14.24
N PRO A 101 -17.00 18.58 13.10
CA PRO A 101 -18.04 17.61 12.77
C PRO A 101 -17.43 16.30 12.20
N ALA A 102 -17.87 15.17 12.76
CA ALA A 102 -17.24 13.86 12.54
C ALA A 102 -17.20 13.41 11.07
N PRO A 103 -18.23 13.66 10.23
CA PRO A 103 -18.14 13.33 8.80
C PRO A 103 -16.98 14.01 8.08
N GLN A 104 -16.72 15.29 8.38
CA GLN A 104 -15.61 16.04 7.78
C GLN A 104 -14.27 15.53 8.31
N ALA A 105 -14.17 15.18 9.59
CA ALA A 105 -12.97 14.58 10.16
C ALA A 105 -12.67 13.19 9.54
N ALA A 106 -13.70 12.38 9.27
CA ALA A 106 -13.57 11.10 8.58
C ALA A 106 -13.07 11.30 7.13
N GLN A 107 -13.63 12.28 6.41
CA GLN A 107 -13.18 12.63 5.06
C GLN A 107 -11.71 13.11 5.05
N ALA A 108 -11.29 13.87 6.05
CA ALA A 108 -9.89 14.30 6.16
C ALA A 108 -8.91 13.11 6.32
N LEU A 109 -9.38 11.99 6.86
CA LEU A 109 -8.65 10.71 6.96
C LEU A 109 -8.73 9.85 5.68
N GLY A 110 -9.42 10.33 4.64
CA GLY A 110 -9.54 9.62 3.38
C GLY A 110 -10.75 8.68 3.30
N ILE A 111 -11.70 8.76 4.23
CA ILE A 111 -12.92 7.93 4.21
C ILE A 111 -13.95 8.57 3.26
N PRO A 112 -14.26 7.95 2.10
CA PRO A 112 -15.08 8.57 1.05
C PRO A 112 -16.58 8.54 1.37
N HIS A 113 -17.02 7.49 2.05
CA HIS A 113 -18.44 7.15 2.22
C HIS A 113 -18.71 6.65 3.64
N LEU A 114 -19.92 6.94 4.11
CA LEU A 114 -20.41 6.56 5.44
C LEU A 114 -21.80 5.92 5.31
N PRO A 115 -22.16 4.96 6.19
CA PRO A 115 -21.29 4.33 7.20
C PRO A 115 -20.16 3.53 6.53
N VAL A 116 -19.03 3.38 7.23
CA VAL A 116 -17.89 2.63 6.71
C VAL A 116 -17.99 1.18 7.17
N ALA A 117 -17.86 0.23 6.25
CA ALA A 117 -17.76 -1.18 6.60
C ALA A 117 -16.39 -1.46 7.24
N GLY A 118 -16.30 -2.51 8.04
CA GLY A 118 -15.05 -2.89 8.67
C GLY A 118 -15.16 -4.17 9.47
N VAL A 119 -14.17 -4.41 10.32
CA VAL A 119 -14.18 -5.52 11.28
C VAL A 119 -13.83 -5.03 12.68
N SER A 120 -14.50 -5.56 13.69
CA SER A 120 -14.09 -5.49 15.07
C SER A 120 -13.33 -6.76 15.42
N LEU A 121 -12.09 -6.61 15.89
CA LEU A 121 -11.25 -7.67 16.40
C LEU A 121 -11.31 -7.64 17.93
N SER A 122 -11.97 -8.63 18.53
CA SER A 122 -11.82 -8.93 19.95
C SER A 122 -10.61 -9.83 20.16
N CYS A 123 -9.71 -9.41 21.05
CA CYS A 123 -8.44 -10.05 21.31
C CYS A 123 -8.12 -10.10 22.81
N ASP A 124 -7.22 -11.00 23.22
CA ASP A 124 -6.67 -11.02 24.58
C ASP A 124 -5.90 -9.74 24.95
N THR A 125 -5.45 -8.97 23.96
CA THR A 125 -4.77 -7.69 24.14
C THR A 125 -5.69 -6.47 24.07
N GLY A 126 -6.97 -6.64 23.72
CA GLY A 126 -7.94 -5.54 23.59
C GLY A 126 -8.93 -5.70 22.44
N ILE A 127 -9.67 -4.62 22.15
CA ILE A 127 -10.60 -4.55 21.02
C ILE A 127 -10.04 -3.55 20.00
N PHE A 128 -9.97 -3.96 18.74
CA PHE A 128 -9.41 -3.17 17.65
C PHE A 128 -10.40 -3.08 16.50
N GLU A 129 -10.69 -1.86 16.05
CA GLU A 129 -11.62 -1.62 14.94
C GLU A 129 -10.82 -1.30 13.68
N PHE A 130 -10.99 -2.11 12.64
CA PHE A 130 -10.39 -1.88 11.33
C PHE A 130 -11.46 -1.38 10.37
N HIS A 131 -11.28 -0.16 9.87
CA HIS A 131 -12.22 0.53 9.00
C HIS A 131 -11.80 0.37 7.54
N ARG A 132 -12.64 -0.25 6.72
CA ARG A 132 -12.34 -0.55 5.32
C ARG A 132 -12.69 0.65 4.44
N VAL A 133 -11.65 1.37 3.99
CA VAL A 133 -11.79 2.58 3.16
C VAL A 133 -12.05 2.21 1.70
N ASP A 134 -11.43 1.13 1.24
CA ASP A 134 -11.71 0.47 -0.04
C ASP A 134 -11.30 -1.01 0.00
N SER A 135 -11.31 -1.70 -1.14
CA SER A 135 -10.99 -3.13 -1.20
C SER A 135 -9.56 -3.48 -0.77
N GLU A 136 -8.63 -2.52 -0.78
CA GLU A 136 -7.21 -2.74 -0.52
C GLU A 136 -6.68 -1.95 0.68
N THR A 137 -7.52 -1.19 1.40
CA THR A 137 -7.09 -0.29 2.48
C THR A 137 -7.93 -0.44 3.75
N LEU A 138 -7.25 -0.60 4.89
CA LEU A 138 -7.84 -0.44 6.23
C LEU A 138 -7.23 0.76 6.96
N LEU A 139 -8.02 1.36 7.85
CA LEU A 139 -7.56 2.28 8.89
C LEU A 139 -7.77 1.68 10.26
N LEU A 140 -6.82 1.90 11.16
CA LEU A 140 -6.87 1.50 12.57
C LEU A 140 -6.42 2.68 13.45
N ALA A 141 -7.16 2.98 14.51
CA ALA A 141 -6.67 3.85 15.57
C ALA A 141 -5.93 3.04 16.64
N LEU A 142 -4.73 3.49 17.00
CA LEU A 142 -3.96 2.92 18.10
C LEU A 142 -3.05 3.99 18.71
N ASP A 143 -3.05 4.13 20.03
CA ASP A 143 -2.19 5.06 20.77
C ASP A 143 -2.15 6.46 20.15
N ASN A 144 -3.33 7.05 19.94
CA ASN A 144 -3.48 8.40 19.38
C ASN A 144 -2.86 8.60 17.99
N GLN A 145 -2.69 7.51 17.25
CA GLN A 145 -2.24 7.49 15.86
C GLN A 145 -3.24 6.74 15.00
N VAL A 146 -3.30 7.09 13.72
CA VAL A 146 -4.05 6.35 12.70
C VAL A 146 -3.06 5.62 11.81
N LEU A 147 -3.19 4.31 11.74
CA LEU A 147 -2.41 3.43 10.89
C LEU A 147 -3.19 3.18 9.60
N THR A 148 -2.52 3.27 8.47
CA THR A 148 -3.02 2.79 7.18
C THR A 148 -2.42 1.42 6.90
N LEU A 149 -3.26 0.43 6.64
CA LEU A 149 -2.85 -0.89 6.21
C LEU A 149 -3.31 -1.14 4.78
N SER A 150 -2.49 -1.84 4.00
CA SER A 150 -2.80 -2.20 2.63
C SER A 150 -2.52 -3.67 2.33
N HIS A 151 -3.33 -4.25 1.44
CA HIS A 151 -3.16 -5.59 0.86
C HIS A 151 -3.00 -5.51 -0.67
N SER A 152 -2.52 -4.37 -1.19
CA SER A 152 -2.28 -4.25 -2.64
C SER A 152 -1.15 -5.17 -3.11
N PRO A 153 -1.05 -5.50 -4.41
CA PRO A 153 0.00 -6.38 -4.93
C PRO A 153 1.43 -6.02 -4.49
N GLY A 154 1.82 -4.75 -4.45
CA GLY A 154 3.15 -4.32 -4.02
C GLY A 154 3.43 -4.53 -2.52
N THR A 155 2.39 -4.58 -1.68
CA THR A 155 2.55 -4.92 -0.25
C THR A 155 2.93 -6.38 -0.03
N LEU A 156 2.39 -7.27 -0.87
CA LEU A 156 2.61 -8.72 -0.86
C LEU A 156 3.84 -9.15 -1.66
N ALA A 157 4.35 -8.27 -2.52
CA ALA A 157 5.50 -8.54 -3.35
C ALA A 157 6.80 -8.60 -2.53
N SER A 158 7.72 -9.47 -2.98
CA SER A 158 9.09 -9.53 -2.46
C SER A 158 9.77 -8.17 -2.61
N ALA A 159 10.59 -7.78 -1.63
CA ALA A 159 11.25 -6.49 -1.61
C ALA A 159 12.24 -6.26 -2.77
N ASP A 160 12.66 -7.32 -3.45
CA ASP A 160 13.54 -7.29 -4.62
C ASP A 160 12.77 -7.33 -5.96
N SER A 161 11.44 -7.42 -5.95
CA SER A 161 10.61 -7.26 -7.13
C SER A 161 10.47 -5.77 -7.50
N PRO A 162 10.06 -5.42 -8.74
CA PRO A 162 9.81 -4.03 -9.11
C PRO A 162 8.70 -3.40 -8.26
N GLU A 163 7.59 -4.11 -8.01
CA GLU A 163 6.49 -3.65 -7.16
C GLU A 163 6.92 -3.50 -5.71
N GLY A 164 7.67 -4.47 -5.18
CA GLY A 164 8.19 -4.41 -3.82
C GLY A 164 9.14 -3.22 -3.64
N ARG A 165 10.00 -2.94 -4.62
CA ARG A 165 10.87 -1.74 -4.61
C ARG A 165 10.08 -0.44 -4.61
N VAL A 166 9.05 -0.32 -5.45
CA VAL A 166 8.17 0.86 -5.47
C VAL A 166 7.43 1.02 -4.14
N GLN A 167 6.92 -0.08 -3.56
CA GLN A 167 6.26 -0.07 -2.26
C GLN A 167 7.19 0.51 -1.16
N ARG A 168 8.45 0.09 -1.10
CA ARG A 168 9.38 0.55 -0.04
C ARG A 168 9.91 1.96 -0.30
N LEU A 169 9.99 2.37 -1.57
CA LEU A 169 10.21 3.77 -1.93
C LEU A 169 9.08 4.62 -1.35
N LEU A 170 7.82 4.25 -1.62
CA LEU A 170 6.65 5.01 -1.20
C LEU A 170 6.44 5.03 0.31
N GLU A 171 6.71 3.92 1.02
CA GLU A 171 6.74 3.90 2.48
C GLU A 171 7.76 4.88 3.06
N ALA A 172 8.96 4.95 2.46
CA ALA A 172 9.99 5.90 2.87
C ALA A 172 9.61 7.34 2.51
N HIS A 173 8.94 7.55 1.38
CA HIS A 173 8.52 8.85 0.89
C HIS A 173 7.39 9.45 1.75
N PHE A 174 6.33 8.68 2.03
CA PHE A 174 5.22 9.08 2.90
C PHE A 174 5.61 9.22 4.38
N GLY A 175 6.77 8.67 4.77
CA GLY A 175 7.30 8.78 6.12
C GLY A 175 8.03 10.09 6.43
N GLY A 176 8.20 10.97 5.44
CA GLY A 176 8.87 12.27 5.60
C GLY A 176 8.19 13.38 4.82
N ASP A 177 8.90 14.49 4.63
CA ASP A 177 8.47 15.55 3.72
C ASP A 177 8.62 15.07 2.26
N MET A 178 7.52 15.12 1.52
CA MET A 178 7.42 14.65 0.14
C MET A 178 7.81 15.72 -0.89
N GLY A 179 8.15 16.93 -0.45
CA GLY A 179 8.46 18.04 -1.35
C GLY A 179 9.66 17.73 -2.25
N PHE A 180 9.58 18.13 -3.52
CA PHE A 180 10.63 17.90 -4.51
C PHE A 180 11.81 18.86 -4.33
N THR A 181 12.60 18.63 -3.28
CA THR A 181 13.75 19.48 -2.91
C THR A 181 15.04 18.66 -2.80
N PRO A 182 16.23 19.28 -2.96
CA PRO A 182 17.51 18.57 -2.80
C PRO A 182 17.65 17.86 -1.44
N ALA A 183 17.12 18.47 -0.37
CA ALA A 183 17.16 17.91 0.98
C ALA A 183 16.35 16.62 1.09
N ASN A 184 15.10 16.64 0.61
CA ASN A 184 14.18 15.50 0.69
C ASN A 184 14.62 14.36 -0.25
N LEU A 185 15.18 14.70 -1.40
CA LEU A 185 15.64 13.73 -2.38
C LEU A 185 16.92 12.99 -1.96
N LYS A 186 17.76 13.58 -1.11
CA LYS A 186 19.02 12.96 -0.66
C LYS A 186 18.83 11.53 -0.12
N GLY A 187 17.76 11.31 0.66
CA GLY A 187 17.42 9.99 1.17
C GLY A 187 16.88 9.03 0.11
N GLN A 188 16.28 9.56 -0.95
CA GLN A 188 15.61 8.79 -1.99
C GLN A 188 16.56 8.33 -3.12
N ARG A 189 17.74 8.94 -3.26
CA ARG A 189 18.71 8.63 -4.35
C ARG A 189 19.07 7.14 -4.45
N ARG A 190 19.01 6.39 -3.35
CA ARG A 190 19.22 4.92 -3.31
C ARG A 190 18.22 4.11 -4.14
N TRP A 191 17.08 4.71 -4.47
CA TRP A 191 16.01 4.13 -5.28
C TRP A 191 16.10 4.52 -6.75
N PHE A 192 16.92 5.52 -7.10
CA PHE A 192 16.99 6.06 -8.45
C PHE A 192 17.97 5.26 -9.30
N SER A 193 17.67 5.15 -10.58
CA SER A 193 18.64 4.74 -11.58
C SER A 193 19.72 5.82 -11.67
N ARG A 194 20.90 5.45 -12.16
CA ARG A 194 21.98 6.45 -12.35
C ARG A 194 21.53 7.58 -13.26
N ALA A 195 20.80 7.24 -14.33
CA ALA A 195 20.33 8.22 -15.31
C ALA A 195 19.30 9.21 -14.71
N LEU A 196 18.39 8.74 -13.87
CA LEU A 196 17.43 9.62 -13.19
C LEU A 196 18.13 10.53 -12.18
N ASP A 197 19.08 9.96 -11.41
CA ASP A 197 19.83 10.72 -10.43
C ASP A 197 20.67 11.85 -11.07
N GLU A 198 21.30 11.58 -12.21
CA GLU A 198 22.01 12.58 -13.01
C GLU A 198 21.06 13.67 -13.55
N ALA A 199 19.86 13.31 -14.02
CA ALA A 199 18.86 14.27 -14.48
C ALA A 199 18.39 15.21 -13.35
N VAL A 200 18.08 14.64 -12.18
CA VAL A 200 17.69 15.40 -10.99
C VAL A 200 18.80 16.37 -10.56
N MET A 201 20.06 15.92 -10.54
CA MET A 201 21.19 16.81 -10.23
C MET A 201 21.31 17.96 -11.22
N ARG A 202 21.16 17.69 -12.51
CA ARG A 202 21.23 18.73 -13.55
C ARG A 202 20.11 19.75 -13.39
N TYR A 203 18.89 19.31 -13.11
CA TYR A 203 17.74 20.18 -12.87
C TYR A 203 18.03 21.19 -11.76
N PHE A 204 18.46 20.73 -10.58
CA PHE A 204 18.76 21.62 -9.44
C PHE A 204 20.04 22.45 -9.61
N ALA A 205 20.92 22.11 -10.56
CA ALA A 205 22.12 22.90 -10.85
C ALA A 205 21.84 24.08 -11.80
N ARG A 206 20.65 24.15 -12.42
CA ARG A 206 20.30 25.25 -13.32
C ARG A 206 20.11 26.55 -12.54
N PRO A 207 20.73 27.66 -12.98
CA PRO A 207 20.41 28.97 -12.44
C PRO A 207 18.93 29.29 -12.74
N ALA A 208 18.12 29.50 -11.71
CA ALA A 208 16.75 29.97 -11.84
C ALA A 208 16.66 31.41 -11.31
N PRO A 209 16.04 32.34 -12.05
CA PRO A 209 15.62 33.64 -11.53
C PRO A 209 14.74 33.47 -10.29
N ALA A 210 14.88 34.36 -9.31
CA ALA A 210 14.15 34.26 -8.05
C ALA A 210 12.63 34.43 -8.21
N ASP A 211 12.17 34.98 -9.34
CA ASP A 211 10.78 35.25 -9.69
C ASP A 211 10.19 34.24 -10.69
N GLU A 212 10.98 33.26 -11.17
CA GLU A 212 10.49 32.20 -12.05
C GLU A 212 9.82 31.09 -11.23
N VAL A 213 8.59 30.73 -11.60
CA VAL A 213 7.90 29.57 -11.03
C VAL A 213 8.64 28.31 -11.50
N PRO A 214 9.09 27.43 -10.59
CA PRO A 214 9.76 26.19 -11.00
C PRO A 214 8.87 25.35 -11.92
N ALA A 215 9.47 24.72 -12.93
CA ALA A 215 8.76 23.79 -13.81
C ALA A 215 8.10 22.61 -13.06
N ILE A 216 8.66 22.26 -11.90
CA ILE A 216 8.09 21.29 -10.97
C ILE A 216 7.60 22.07 -9.76
N ASP A 217 6.36 22.50 -9.84
CA ASP A 217 5.59 23.03 -8.71
C ASP A 217 4.75 21.85 -8.18
N GLY A 218 5.24 21.21 -7.12
CA GLY A 218 4.61 20.05 -6.48
C GLY A 218 5.52 18.86 -6.22
N ASP A 219 4.89 17.72 -5.90
CA ASP A 219 5.56 16.43 -5.80
C ASP A 219 5.31 15.59 -7.06
N PRO A 220 6.33 15.38 -7.90
CA PRO A 220 6.18 14.58 -9.10
C PRO A 220 6.05 13.07 -8.80
N PHE A 221 6.48 12.58 -7.63
CA PHE A 221 6.33 11.16 -7.28
C PHE A 221 4.87 10.77 -7.11
N THR A 222 4.04 11.70 -6.64
CA THR A 222 2.60 11.47 -6.44
C THR A 222 1.70 12.21 -7.43
N ASP A 223 2.28 12.93 -8.39
CA ASP A 223 1.58 13.78 -9.36
C ASP A 223 0.60 14.74 -8.65
N SER A 224 1.09 15.44 -7.63
CA SER A 224 0.22 16.22 -6.75
C SER A 224 0.83 17.50 -6.18
N GLN A 225 -0.01 18.52 -6.08
CA GLN A 225 0.23 19.70 -5.25
C GLN A 225 -0.15 19.49 -3.78
N GLU A 226 -1.28 18.82 -3.55
CA GLU A 226 -1.71 18.42 -2.22
C GLU A 226 -1.41 16.94 -2.02
N TYR A 227 -0.65 16.64 -0.96
CA TYR A 227 -0.20 15.30 -0.66
C TYR A 227 -1.35 14.30 -0.50
N PRO A 228 -1.28 13.14 -1.19
CA PRO A 228 -2.27 12.09 -1.03
C PRO A 228 -2.27 11.50 0.39
N ARG A 229 -3.41 10.89 0.76
CA ARG A 229 -3.56 10.26 2.08
C ARG A 229 -3.06 8.82 2.08
N ARG A 230 -3.15 8.14 0.94
CA ARG A 230 -2.80 6.72 0.81
C ARG A 230 -2.35 6.40 -0.62
N PHE A 231 -1.74 5.24 -0.77
CA PHE A 231 -1.32 4.70 -2.07
C PHE A 231 -1.57 3.20 -2.14
N SER A 232 -1.80 2.70 -3.34
CA SER A 232 -1.88 1.28 -3.67
C SER A 232 -0.92 0.98 -4.82
N VAL A 233 0.02 0.07 -4.59
CA VAL A 233 0.97 -0.39 -5.62
C VAL A 233 0.41 -1.64 -6.28
N GLY A 234 0.14 -1.56 -7.57
CA GLY A 234 -0.37 -2.67 -8.38
C GLY A 234 0.74 -3.54 -8.97
N SER A 235 0.34 -4.61 -9.66
CA SER A 235 1.28 -5.55 -10.31
C SER A 235 2.04 -4.89 -11.45
N ALA A 236 3.34 -5.18 -11.56
CA ALA A 236 4.17 -4.68 -12.62
C ALA A 236 3.71 -5.22 -13.98
N ARG A 237 3.87 -4.39 -15.00
CA ARG A 237 3.58 -4.71 -16.39
C ARG A 237 4.82 -4.41 -17.22
N MET A 238 5.23 -5.37 -18.03
CA MET A 238 6.31 -5.16 -18.99
C MET A 238 5.73 -4.58 -20.28
N ALA A 239 6.29 -3.47 -20.74
CA ALA A 239 5.98 -2.87 -22.03
C ALA A 239 7.26 -2.26 -22.60
N ASP A 240 7.57 -2.53 -23.87
CA ASP A 240 8.68 -1.92 -24.62
C ASP A 240 10.05 -2.00 -23.93
N GLY A 241 10.36 -3.15 -23.32
CA GLY A 241 11.62 -3.38 -22.61
C GLY A 241 11.78 -2.62 -21.29
N LYS A 242 10.73 -1.94 -20.84
CA LYS A 242 10.63 -1.28 -19.53
C LYS A 242 9.59 -1.99 -18.66
N THR A 243 9.77 -1.90 -17.35
CA THR A 243 8.82 -2.46 -16.38
C THR A 243 8.07 -1.33 -15.71
N GLY A 244 6.79 -1.15 -16.04
CA GLY A 244 5.93 -0.16 -15.40
C GLY A 244 5.21 -0.75 -14.20
N VAL A 245 5.30 -0.08 -13.05
CA VAL A 245 4.54 -0.42 -11.84
C VAL A 245 3.43 0.63 -11.67
N PRO A 246 2.15 0.27 -11.87
CA PRO A 246 1.06 1.20 -11.66
C PRO A 246 0.88 1.46 -10.17
N VAL A 247 0.78 2.74 -9.80
CA VAL A 247 0.47 3.19 -8.46
C VAL A 247 -0.76 4.07 -8.51
N ARG A 248 -1.70 3.82 -7.61
CA ARG A 248 -2.88 4.65 -7.41
C ARG A 248 -2.70 5.42 -6.11
N PHE A 249 -2.63 6.73 -6.20
CA PHE A 249 -2.72 7.61 -5.04
C PHE A 249 -4.17 8.00 -4.83
N SER A 250 -4.63 7.97 -3.58
CA SER A 250 -5.99 8.35 -3.28
C SER A 250 -6.04 9.31 -2.09
N ASP A 251 -6.99 10.24 -2.16
CA ASP A 251 -7.56 10.89 -0.99
C ASP A 251 -9.02 10.40 -0.83
N ALA A 252 -9.87 11.14 -0.10
CA ALA A 252 -11.28 10.74 0.06
C ALA A 252 -12.10 10.82 -1.24
N PHE A 253 -11.69 11.61 -2.23
CA PHE A 253 -12.54 11.88 -3.41
C PHE A 253 -11.79 11.83 -4.74
N ARG A 254 -10.47 11.92 -4.72
CA ARG A 254 -9.62 11.95 -5.90
C ARG A 254 -8.72 10.74 -5.89
N GLU A 255 -8.58 10.15 -7.08
CA GLU A 255 -7.58 9.15 -7.36
C GLU A 255 -6.66 9.66 -8.48
N ARG A 256 -5.36 9.45 -8.31
CA ARG A 256 -4.33 9.84 -9.28
C ARG A 256 -3.48 8.62 -9.62
N PRO A 257 -3.51 8.16 -10.88
CA PRO A 257 -2.63 7.09 -11.32
C PRO A 257 -1.27 7.65 -11.73
N VAL A 258 -0.20 7.01 -11.26
CA VAL A 258 1.17 7.25 -11.72
C VAL A 258 1.80 5.91 -12.06
N ILE A 259 2.58 5.84 -13.12
CA ILE A 259 3.33 4.62 -13.45
C ILE A 259 4.80 4.84 -13.15
N TYR A 260 5.31 4.06 -12.20
CA TYR A 260 6.72 4.02 -11.85
C TYR A 260 7.44 3.14 -12.87
N VAL A 261 8.28 3.76 -13.69
CA VAL A 261 9.04 3.05 -14.70
C VAL A 261 10.32 2.55 -14.05
N MET A 262 10.44 1.23 -13.92
CA MET A 262 11.55 0.55 -13.27
C MET A 262 12.52 -0.01 -14.31
N LYS A 263 13.81 0.04 -14.00
CA LYS A 263 14.90 -0.56 -14.78
C LYS A 263 15.82 -1.35 -13.86
N ARG A 264 16.35 -2.48 -14.34
CA ARG A 264 17.33 -3.26 -13.60
C ARG A 264 18.74 -2.71 -13.85
N GLU A 265 19.41 -2.28 -12.79
CA GLU A 265 20.79 -1.76 -12.81
C GLU A 265 21.58 -2.37 -11.63
N GLY A 266 22.77 -2.90 -11.91
CA GLY A 266 23.59 -3.54 -10.86
C GLY A 266 22.90 -4.72 -10.15
N GLY A 267 21.97 -5.40 -10.83
CA GLY A 267 21.19 -6.51 -10.27
C GLY A 267 19.93 -6.10 -9.49
N ALA A 268 19.72 -4.82 -9.21
CA ALA A 268 18.57 -4.30 -8.47
C ALA A 268 17.63 -3.50 -9.38
N TRP A 269 16.33 -3.50 -9.07
CA TRP A 269 15.38 -2.58 -9.72
C TRP A 269 15.58 -1.16 -9.20
N GLN A 270 15.60 -0.19 -10.10
CA GLN A 270 15.74 1.23 -9.80
C GLN A 270 14.68 2.02 -10.54
N LEU A 271 14.24 3.12 -9.93
CA LEU A 271 13.34 4.08 -10.55
C LEU A 271 14.06 4.77 -11.70
N TYR A 272 13.58 4.54 -12.89
CA TYR A 272 14.11 5.11 -14.11
C TYR A 272 13.37 6.37 -14.54
N ASP A 273 12.05 6.38 -14.34
CA ASP A 273 11.18 7.48 -14.75
C ASP A 273 9.81 7.36 -14.06
N LEU A 274 8.97 8.37 -14.21
CA LEU A 274 7.55 8.34 -13.87
C LEU A 274 6.75 8.69 -15.12
N ARG A 275 5.59 8.06 -15.32
CA ARG A 275 4.59 8.54 -16.28
C ARG A 275 3.40 9.08 -15.50
N LEU A 276 3.16 10.38 -15.65
CA LEU A 276 2.11 11.12 -14.96
C LEU A 276 0.76 10.93 -15.65
N ALA A 277 -0.32 11.38 -15.00
CA ALA A 277 -1.66 11.29 -15.58
C ALA A 277 -1.82 12.13 -16.86
N SER A 278 -1.05 13.23 -16.99
CA SER A 278 -1.00 14.07 -18.19
C SER A 278 -0.40 13.38 -19.41
N GLY A 279 0.35 12.28 -19.20
CA GLY A 279 1.13 11.59 -20.23
C GLY A 279 2.59 12.04 -20.30
N GLU A 280 2.94 13.16 -19.66
CA GLU A 280 4.33 13.60 -19.48
C GLU A 280 5.10 12.64 -18.57
N THR A 281 6.42 12.64 -18.71
CA THR A 281 7.31 11.91 -17.82
C THR A 281 8.03 12.82 -16.85
N LEU A 282 8.47 12.30 -15.70
CA LEU A 282 9.33 13.06 -14.79
C LEU A 282 10.58 13.54 -15.52
N ARG A 283 11.15 12.72 -16.40
CA ARG A 283 12.34 13.14 -17.16
C ARG A 283 12.07 14.29 -18.11
N ASP A 284 10.88 14.38 -18.72
CA ASP A 284 10.49 15.55 -19.52
C ASP A 284 10.44 16.82 -18.66
N LEU A 285 10.02 16.71 -17.39
CA LEU A 285 10.01 17.83 -16.43
C LEU A 285 11.41 18.23 -15.91
N LEU A 286 12.39 17.33 -16.02
CA LEU A 286 13.77 17.56 -15.56
C LEU A 286 14.67 18.14 -16.67
N ASP A 287 14.27 18.03 -17.94
CA ASP A 287 15.01 18.51 -19.10
C ASP A 287 14.83 20.01 -19.35
#